data_AF-A0AAC9HFP8-F1
#
_entry.id   AF-A0AAC9HFP8-F1
#
_cell.length_a   1.000
_cell.length_b   1.000
_cell.length_c   1.000
_cell.angle_alpha   90.00
_cell.angle_beta   90.00
_cell.angle_gamma   90.00
#
_symmetry.space_group_name_H-M   'P 1'
#
loop_
_entity.id
_entity.type
_entity.pdbx_description
1 polymer ?
#
loop_
_entity_poly.entity_id
_entity_poly.type
_entity_poly.pdbx_seq_one_letter_code
_entity_poly.pdbx_strand_id
1 'polypeptide(L)'
;MQDILALCDLAIDVIRKKKEIFARLEREPELILTDLFNPSLSHPYYELPFRTIEHSEELGLQRMYYHQMQERLAGIIACYFNKLDADVIISLKNKNFYPSSCIVYFQDYPIAEFDFYRHTFKDLRKEYAENLERNFEYASKTTKETKEEFDKWTKWHSDPASMLDGGGWCEKLFFLFHRKQIMAGARSKAEAARARLTLDEEMAAKAGDKLRKYKEVQQELKRKYDFWEGYFVGKLGYRKSGQQQ
;
A
#
# COMPACT_ATOMS: atom_id res chain seq x y z
N MET A 1 44.14 29.77 -21.94
CA MET A 1 43.36 30.56 -20.94
C MET A 1 41.98 30.94 -21.48
N GLN A 2 41.87 31.43 -22.73
CA GLN A 2 40.58 31.64 -23.41
C GLN A 2 39.73 30.36 -23.56
N ASP A 3 40.34 29.21 -23.89
CA ASP A 3 39.59 27.94 -24.02
C ASP A 3 39.01 27.44 -22.70
N ILE A 4 39.66 27.74 -21.57
CA ILE A 4 39.18 27.38 -20.22
C ILE A 4 37.97 28.24 -19.85
N LEU A 5 38.00 29.54 -20.16
CA LEU A 5 36.87 30.43 -19.94
C LEU A 5 35.67 30.04 -20.81
N ALA A 6 35.89 29.67 -22.08
CA ALA A 6 34.84 29.19 -22.97
C ALA A 6 34.19 27.89 -22.47
N LEU A 7 34.99 26.96 -21.92
CA LEU A 7 34.47 25.73 -21.30
C LEU A 7 33.67 26.02 -20.02
N CYS A 8 34.12 26.96 -19.18
CA CYS A 8 33.38 27.39 -17.99
C CYS A 8 32.04 28.05 -18.35
N ASP A 9 32.02 28.93 -19.36
CA ASP A 9 30.80 29.57 -19.82
C ASP A 9 29.80 28.54 -20.38
N LEU A 10 30.29 27.56 -21.16
CA LEU A 10 29.47 26.46 -21.67
C LEU A 10 28.86 25.63 -20.53
N ALA A 11 29.64 25.31 -19.49
CA ALA A 11 29.19 24.56 -18.34
C ALA A 11 28.12 25.33 -17.55
N ILE A 12 28.34 26.62 -17.28
CA ILE A 12 27.36 27.49 -16.59
C ILE A 12 26.06 27.57 -17.37
N ASP A 13 26.14 27.70 -18.70
CA ASP A 13 24.97 27.83 -19.55
C ASP A 13 24.13 26.55 -19.60
N VAL A 14 24.79 25.38 -19.59
CA VAL A 14 24.13 24.08 -19.44
C VAL A 14 23.45 23.97 -18.06
N ILE A 15 24.10 24.40 -16.98
CA ILE A 15 23.51 24.37 -15.63
C ILE A 15 22.28 25.28 -15.55
N ARG A 16 22.37 26.49 -16.11
CA ARG A 16 21.26 27.45 -16.13
C ARG A 16 20.05 26.88 -16.87
N LYS A 17 20.26 26.35 -18.08
CA LYS A 17 19.22 25.67 -18.86
C LYS A 17 18.58 24.51 -18.09
N LYS A 18 19.39 23.70 -17.39
CA LYS A 18 18.88 22.61 -16.53
C LYS A 18 18.01 23.13 -15.38
N LYS A 19 18.44 24.18 -14.67
CA LYS A 19 17.66 24.79 -13.58
C LYS A 19 16.33 25.37 -14.07
N GLU A 20 16.33 26.01 -15.24
CA GLU A 20 15.11 26.57 -15.85
C GLU A 20 14.07 25.48 -16.14
N ILE A 21 14.49 24.29 -16.57
CA ILE A 21 13.55 23.21 -16.84
C ILE A 21 12.94 22.64 -15.55
N PHE A 22 13.70 22.49 -14.46
CA PHE A 22 13.11 22.12 -13.16
C PHE A 22 12.10 23.16 -12.67
N ALA A 23 12.45 24.45 -12.79
CA ALA A 23 11.54 25.53 -12.45
C ALA A 23 10.30 25.53 -13.36
N ARG A 24 10.40 24.98 -14.57
CA ARG A 24 9.26 24.78 -15.47
C ARG A 24 8.39 23.60 -15.02
N LEU A 25 8.95 22.47 -14.58
CA LEU A 25 8.17 21.35 -14.04
C LEU A 25 7.34 21.74 -12.81
N GLU A 26 7.85 22.62 -11.96
CA GLU A 26 7.11 23.15 -10.81
C GLU A 26 5.96 24.10 -11.23
N ARG A 27 6.09 24.78 -12.38
CA ARG A 27 5.06 25.67 -12.96
C ARG A 27 4.04 24.92 -13.82
N GLU A 28 4.49 23.90 -14.54
CA GLU A 28 3.75 23.08 -15.49
C GLU A 28 3.87 21.59 -15.10
N PRO A 29 3.27 21.17 -13.97
CA PRO A 29 3.41 19.81 -13.44
C PRO A 29 2.82 18.73 -14.36
N GLU A 30 1.90 19.09 -15.25
CA GLU A 30 1.37 18.17 -16.27
C GLU A 30 2.46 17.59 -17.18
N LEU A 31 3.56 18.32 -17.41
CA LEU A 31 4.70 17.82 -18.20
C LEU A 31 5.31 16.54 -17.61
N ILE A 32 5.27 16.37 -16.29
CA ILE A 32 5.74 15.14 -15.63
C ILE A 32 4.85 13.95 -16.01
N LEU A 33 3.54 14.20 -16.17
CA LEU A 33 2.55 13.18 -16.47
C LEU A 33 2.45 12.85 -17.96
N THR A 34 2.92 13.72 -18.86
CA THR A 34 2.79 13.51 -20.31
C THR A 34 4.15 13.38 -20.99
N ASP A 35 4.97 14.42 -20.93
CA ASP A 35 6.06 14.61 -21.89
C ASP A 35 7.40 14.14 -21.34
N LEU A 36 7.59 14.24 -20.02
CA LEU A 36 8.87 14.00 -19.35
C LEU A 36 9.41 12.59 -19.63
N PHE A 37 8.50 11.63 -19.69
CA PHE A 37 8.80 10.22 -19.89
C PHE A 37 8.15 9.66 -21.16
N ASN A 38 7.91 10.49 -22.18
CA ASN A 38 7.36 10.01 -23.45
C ASN A 38 8.47 9.55 -24.41
N PRO A 39 8.57 8.25 -24.73
CA PRO A 39 9.61 7.74 -25.62
C PRO A 39 9.40 8.10 -27.10
N SER A 40 8.22 8.61 -27.49
CA SER A 40 7.93 8.99 -28.89
C SER A 40 8.37 10.40 -29.26
N LEU A 41 8.78 11.22 -28.28
CA LEU A 41 9.29 12.58 -28.53
C LEU A 41 10.73 12.53 -29.06
N SER A 42 10.97 13.22 -30.18
CA SER A 42 12.28 13.29 -30.86
C SER A 42 13.37 14.00 -30.04
N HIS A 43 12.98 14.81 -29.06
CA HIS A 43 13.83 15.36 -28.02
C HIS A 43 13.41 14.77 -26.68
N PRO A 44 14.10 13.75 -26.17
CA PRO A 44 13.74 13.13 -24.91
C PRO A 44 13.95 14.13 -23.77
N TYR A 45 12.86 14.65 -23.19
CA TYR A 45 12.90 15.19 -21.83
C TYR A 45 13.42 14.13 -20.83
N TYR A 46 13.37 12.84 -21.20
CA TYR A 46 13.93 11.68 -20.52
C TYR A 46 15.42 11.79 -20.16
N GLU A 47 16.26 12.48 -20.93
CA GLU A 47 17.68 12.62 -20.56
C GLU A 47 17.87 13.52 -19.33
N LEU A 48 16.93 14.42 -19.05
CA LEU A 48 17.14 15.51 -18.11
C LEU A 48 17.07 15.12 -16.63
N PRO A 49 16.06 14.34 -16.15
CA PRO A 49 16.00 13.93 -14.74
C PRO A 49 17.20 13.03 -14.39
N PHE A 50 17.56 12.13 -15.31
CA PHE A 50 18.66 11.19 -15.14
C PHE A 50 20.02 11.88 -15.21
N ARG A 51 20.27 12.77 -16.18
CA ARG A 51 21.53 13.55 -16.24
C ARG A 51 21.67 14.53 -15.09
N THR A 52 20.58 15.06 -14.53
CA THR A 52 20.67 15.97 -13.37
C THR A 52 21.04 15.22 -12.09
N ILE A 53 20.59 13.98 -11.94
CA ILE A 53 21.06 13.04 -10.91
C ILE A 53 22.54 12.71 -11.13
N GLU A 54 22.88 12.24 -12.33
CA GLU A 54 24.22 11.74 -12.66
C GLU A 54 25.29 12.81 -12.47
N HIS A 55 24.97 14.05 -12.84
CA HIS A 55 25.90 15.17 -12.71
C HIS A 55 25.68 16.02 -11.46
N SER A 56 24.78 15.65 -10.52
CA SER A 56 24.45 16.50 -9.36
C SER A 56 25.68 16.94 -8.56
N GLU A 57 26.64 16.04 -8.33
CA GLU A 57 27.92 16.34 -7.68
C GLU A 57 28.78 17.30 -8.52
N GLU A 58 28.85 17.10 -9.84
CA GLU A 58 29.58 17.97 -10.77
C GLU A 58 28.98 19.39 -10.83
N LEU A 59 27.70 19.53 -10.48
CA LEU A 59 27.01 20.81 -10.38
C LEU A 59 27.17 21.49 -9.00
N GLY A 60 28.01 20.93 -8.12
CA GLY A 60 28.21 21.42 -6.76
C GLY A 60 26.98 21.22 -5.86
N LEU A 61 26.06 20.34 -6.25
CA LEU A 61 24.90 19.96 -5.45
C LEU A 61 25.22 18.68 -4.67
N GLN A 62 24.52 18.48 -3.55
CA GLN A 62 24.56 17.19 -2.88
C GLN A 62 24.10 16.10 -3.85
N ARG A 63 24.84 14.97 -3.89
CA ARG A 63 24.51 13.82 -4.73
C ARG A 63 23.05 13.45 -4.57
N MET A 64 22.30 13.56 -5.67
CA MET A 64 20.91 13.14 -5.70
C MET A 64 20.83 11.72 -6.24
N TYR A 65 20.04 10.85 -5.61
CA TYR A 65 19.78 9.49 -6.08
C TYR A 65 18.43 9.39 -6.82
N TYR A 66 18.28 8.35 -7.64
CA TYR A 66 17.02 8.07 -8.36
C TYR A 66 15.78 8.02 -7.46
N HIS A 67 15.90 7.50 -6.24
CA HIS A 67 14.80 7.47 -5.30
C HIS A 67 14.41 8.87 -4.77
N GLN A 68 15.36 9.79 -4.63
CA GLN A 68 15.09 11.17 -4.18
C GLN A 68 14.41 12.00 -5.29
N MET A 69 14.78 11.76 -6.55
CA MET A 69 14.12 12.41 -7.68
C MET A 69 12.68 11.93 -7.84
N GLN A 70 12.40 10.61 -7.78
CA GLN A 70 11.02 10.15 -7.86
C GLN A 70 10.16 10.71 -6.72
N GLU A 71 10.72 10.85 -5.51
CA GLU A 71 10.02 11.50 -4.40
C GLU A 71 9.72 12.96 -4.70
N ARG A 72 10.70 13.69 -5.27
CA ARG A 72 10.49 15.09 -5.66
C ARG A 72 9.43 15.24 -6.75
N LEU A 73 9.48 14.42 -7.80
CA LEU A 73 8.49 14.43 -8.88
C LEU A 73 7.09 14.08 -8.35
N ALA A 74 6.98 13.03 -7.53
CA ALA A 74 5.72 12.67 -6.87
C ALA A 74 5.20 13.78 -5.96
N GLY A 75 6.09 14.51 -5.27
CA GLY A 75 5.72 15.68 -4.48
C GLY A 75 5.13 16.83 -5.31
N ILE A 76 5.74 17.13 -6.47
CA ILE A 76 5.21 18.13 -7.41
C ILE A 76 3.82 17.72 -7.90
N ILE A 77 3.65 16.45 -8.28
CA ILE A 77 2.37 15.90 -8.71
C ILE A 77 1.33 15.92 -7.58
N ALA A 78 1.71 15.58 -6.35
CA ALA A 78 0.82 15.62 -5.20
C ALA A 78 0.30 17.05 -4.95
N CYS A 79 1.18 18.05 -4.99
CA CYS A 79 0.79 19.46 -4.87
C CYS A 79 -0.13 19.91 -6.01
N TYR A 80 0.11 19.42 -7.23
CA TYR A 80 -0.75 19.70 -8.36
C TYR A 80 -2.14 19.07 -8.21
N PHE A 81 -2.20 17.80 -7.82
CA PHE A 81 -3.46 17.07 -7.68
C PHE A 81 -4.32 17.59 -6.53
N ASN A 82 -3.71 18.07 -5.45
CA ASN A 82 -4.44 18.74 -4.37
C ASN A 82 -5.23 19.98 -4.88
N LYS A 83 -4.75 20.65 -5.94
CA LYS A 83 -5.51 21.75 -6.57
C LYS A 83 -6.70 21.26 -7.40
N LEU A 84 -6.65 20.03 -7.92
CA LEU A 84 -7.73 19.43 -8.71
C LEU A 84 -8.77 18.75 -7.80
N ASP A 85 -8.29 18.09 -6.75
CA ASP A 85 -9.08 17.36 -5.78
C ASP A 85 -8.33 17.39 -4.43
N ALA A 86 -8.79 18.24 -3.51
CA ALA A 86 -8.13 18.49 -2.24
C ALA A 86 -8.25 17.32 -1.25
N ASP A 87 -9.16 16.38 -1.50
CA ASP A 87 -9.43 15.26 -0.58
C ASP A 87 -8.51 14.06 -0.83
N VAL A 88 -7.75 14.07 -1.92
CA VAL A 88 -6.87 12.95 -2.27
C VAL A 88 -5.44 13.14 -1.82
N ILE A 89 -4.82 12.02 -1.49
CA ILE A 89 -3.40 11.94 -1.14
C ILE A 89 -2.71 11.08 -2.19
N ILE A 90 -1.55 11.55 -2.65
CA ILE A 90 -0.70 10.80 -3.58
C ILE A 90 0.53 10.32 -2.84
N SER A 91 0.87 9.05 -2.99
CA SER A 91 2.14 8.52 -2.48
C SER A 91 2.77 7.52 -3.44
N LEU A 92 4.08 7.34 -3.34
CA LEU A 92 4.79 6.30 -4.06
C LEU A 92 4.47 4.94 -3.43
N LYS A 93 4.19 3.94 -4.27
CA LYS A 93 3.96 2.55 -3.86
C LYS A 93 5.16 1.97 -3.09
N ASN A 94 6.37 2.27 -3.55
CA ASN A 94 7.61 1.93 -2.86
C ASN A 94 8.66 3.02 -3.08
N LYS A 95 8.92 3.84 -2.06
CA LYS A 95 9.88 4.95 -2.11
C LYS A 95 11.33 4.50 -2.36
N ASN A 96 11.66 3.27 -1.96
CA ASN A 96 13.03 2.74 -2.03
C ASN A 96 13.35 2.03 -3.36
N PHE A 97 12.35 1.81 -4.21
CA PHE A 97 12.52 1.12 -5.49
C PHE A 97 12.24 2.07 -6.64
N TYR A 98 13.10 2.08 -7.65
CA TYR A 98 12.95 2.92 -8.83
C TYR A 98 12.90 2.05 -10.10
N PRO A 99 12.00 2.33 -11.06
CA PRO A 99 10.89 3.27 -10.98
C PRO A 99 9.75 2.74 -10.08
N SER A 100 9.09 3.64 -9.35
CA SER A 100 7.92 3.33 -8.53
C SER A 100 6.67 4.01 -9.08
N SER A 101 5.56 3.29 -9.10
CA SER A 101 4.25 3.86 -9.38
C SER A 101 3.75 4.71 -8.21
N CYS A 102 2.82 5.61 -8.51
CA CYS A 102 2.07 6.38 -7.53
C CYS A 102 0.71 5.74 -7.27
N ILE A 103 0.19 5.93 -6.07
CA ILE A 103 -1.15 5.52 -5.68
C ILE A 103 -1.93 6.75 -5.24
N VAL A 104 -3.15 6.87 -5.75
CA VAL A 104 -4.16 7.85 -5.34
C VAL A 104 -4.97 7.25 -4.19
N TYR A 105 -5.06 7.98 -3.09
CA TYR A 105 -5.85 7.61 -1.91
C TYR A 105 -6.94 8.64 -1.64
N PHE A 106 -8.07 8.17 -1.09
CA PHE A 106 -9.08 9.02 -0.47
C PHE A 106 -9.40 8.44 0.90
N GLN A 107 -9.26 9.24 1.96
CA GLN A 107 -9.45 8.78 3.35
C GLN A 107 -8.71 7.47 3.66
N ASP A 108 -7.43 7.38 3.29
CA ASP A 108 -6.56 6.19 3.44
C ASP A 108 -6.97 4.95 2.62
N TYR A 109 -8.00 5.05 1.78
CA TYR A 109 -8.42 3.98 0.88
C TYR A 109 -7.80 4.17 -0.52
N PRO A 110 -7.08 3.16 -1.06
CA PRO A 110 -6.51 3.26 -2.38
C PRO A 110 -7.60 3.24 -3.45
N ILE A 111 -7.52 4.20 -4.37
CA ILE A 111 -8.43 4.34 -5.51
C ILE A 111 -7.80 3.73 -6.75
N ALA A 112 -6.63 4.23 -7.13
CA ALA A 112 -5.97 3.86 -8.37
C ALA A 112 -4.44 3.93 -8.22
N GLU A 113 -3.75 3.13 -9.01
CA GLU A 113 -2.30 3.18 -9.20
C GLU A 113 -2.03 3.76 -10.58
N PHE A 114 -1.13 4.75 -10.67
CA PHE A 114 -0.66 5.28 -11.94
C PHE A 114 0.87 5.29 -11.98
N ASP A 115 1.42 5.06 -13.16
CA ASP A 115 2.86 5.07 -13.40
C ASP A 115 3.13 6.09 -14.50
N PHE A 116 3.72 7.23 -14.14
CA PHE A 116 4.08 8.29 -15.08
C PHE A 116 5.36 7.98 -15.87
N TYR A 117 6.11 6.92 -15.53
CA TYR A 117 7.22 6.44 -16.35
C TYR A 117 6.73 5.53 -17.49
N ARG A 118 5.75 4.68 -17.19
CA ARG A 118 5.21 3.67 -18.12
C ARG A 118 3.90 4.10 -18.78
N HIS A 119 3.32 5.22 -18.34
CA HIS A 119 2.00 5.73 -18.72
C HIS A 119 0.91 4.67 -18.56
N THR A 120 0.87 4.05 -17.38
CA THR A 120 -0.13 3.04 -17.04
C THR A 120 -1.03 3.49 -15.89
N PHE A 121 -2.29 3.05 -15.92
CA PHE A 121 -3.31 3.33 -14.90
C PHE A 121 -3.99 2.02 -14.49
N LYS A 122 -4.20 1.77 -13.20
CA LYS A 122 -4.78 0.54 -12.67
C LYS A 122 -5.81 0.88 -11.58
N ASP A 123 -6.97 0.23 -11.63
CA ASP A 123 -7.95 0.26 -10.55
C ASP A 123 -7.48 -0.60 -9.36
N LEU A 124 -7.45 -0.02 -8.16
CA LEU A 124 -7.08 -0.73 -6.93
C LEU A 124 -8.29 -1.08 -6.05
N ARG A 125 -9.46 -0.49 -6.29
CA ARG A 125 -10.61 -0.60 -5.38
C ARG A 125 -11.10 -2.03 -5.25
N LYS A 126 -11.17 -2.75 -6.37
CA LYS A 126 -11.65 -4.15 -6.41
C LYS A 126 -10.74 -5.07 -5.61
N GLU A 127 -9.44 -5.03 -5.89
CA GLU A 127 -8.43 -5.84 -5.18
C GLU A 127 -8.43 -5.50 -3.67
N TYR A 128 -8.58 -4.22 -3.33
CA TYR A 128 -8.66 -3.78 -1.95
C TYR A 128 -9.93 -4.27 -1.23
N ALA A 129 -11.10 -4.20 -1.88
CA ALA A 129 -12.35 -4.72 -1.34
C ALA A 129 -12.27 -6.22 -1.06
N GLU A 130 -11.78 -7.00 -2.03
CA GLU A 130 -11.58 -8.46 -1.89
C GLU A 130 -10.60 -8.79 -0.76
N ASN A 131 -9.57 -7.97 -0.54
CA ASN A 131 -8.65 -8.13 0.59
C ASN A 131 -9.33 -7.83 1.94
N LEU A 132 -10.16 -6.80 2.02
CA LEU A 132 -10.90 -6.49 3.26
C LEU A 132 -11.89 -7.60 3.62
N GLU A 133 -12.64 -8.11 2.64
CA GLU A 133 -13.59 -9.20 2.85
C GLU A 133 -12.88 -10.47 3.32
N ARG A 134 -11.80 -10.87 2.64
CA ARG A 134 -10.98 -12.03 3.05
C ARG A 134 -10.42 -11.89 4.47
N ASN A 135 -9.93 -10.71 4.83
CA ASN A 135 -9.40 -10.46 6.17
C ASN A 135 -10.49 -10.57 7.24
N PHE A 136 -11.70 -10.04 6.96
CA PHE A 136 -12.83 -10.14 7.87
C PHE A 136 -13.33 -11.57 8.03
N GLU A 137 -13.44 -12.33 6.93
CA GLU A 137 -13.81 -13.74 6.96
C GLU A 137 -12.81 -14.58 7.74
N TYR A 138 -11.51 -14.37 7.51
CA TYR A 138 -10.44 -15.05 8.24
C TYR A 138 -10.50 -14.75 9.75
N ALA A 139 -10.66 -13.48 10.13
CA ALA A 139 -10.76 -13.09 11.53
C ALA A 139 -12.01 -13.68 12.21
N SER A 140 -13.15 -13.67 11.50
CA SER A 140 -14.41 -14.26 11.99
C SER A 140 -14.30 -15.78 12.18
N LYS A 141 -13.66 -16.47 11.23
CA LYS A 141 -13.41 -17.91 11.31
C LYS A 141 -12.50 -18.25 12.50
N THR A 142 -11.40 -17.53 12.64
CA THR A 142 -10.44 -17.74 13.74
C THR A 142 -11.12 -17.52 15.10
N THR A 143 -11.92 -16.46 15.23
CA THR A 143 -12.70 -16.18 16.45
C THR A 143 -13.65 -17.33 16.78
N LYS A 144 -14.34 -17.88 15.78
CA LYS A 144 -15.24 -19.03 15.96
C LYS A 144 -14.49 -20.27 16.43
N GLU A 145 -13.36 -20.60 15.79
CA GLU A 145 -12.52 -21.75 16.16
C GLU A 145 -11.97 -21.62 17.59
N THR A 146 -11.47 -20.43 17.96
CA THR A 146 -10.96 -20.17 19.31
C THR A 146 -12.09 -20.22 20.35
N LYS A 147 -13.31 -19.78 20.00
CA LYS A 147 -14.47 -19.88 20.87
C LYS A 147 -14.88 -21.34 21.11
N GLU A 148 -14.94 -22.16 20.06
CA GLU A 148 -15.20 -23.59 20.16
C GLU A 148 -14.14 -24.30 21.03
N GLU A 149 -12.86 -23.91 20.88
CA GLU A 149 -11.77 -24.40 21.72
C GLU A 149 -11.95 -23.99 23.20
N PHE A 150 -12.26 -22.72 23.45
CA PHE A 150 -12.52 -22.21 24.81
C PHE A 150 -13.70 -22.94 25.48
N ASP A 151 -14.81 -23.09 24.76
CA ASP A 151 -16.02 -23.77 25.26
C ASP A 151 -15.71 -25.25 25.57
N LYS A 152 -14.92 -25.90 24.72
CA LYS A 152 -14.46 -27.29 24.93
C LYS A 152 -13.62 -27.43 26.19
N TRP A 153 -12.57 -26.61 26.37
CA TRP A 153 -11.71 -26.69 27.55
C TRP A 153 -12.46 -26.29 28.83
N THR A 154 -13.38 -25.34 28.74
CA THR A 154 -14.24 -24.92 29.86
C THR A 154 -15.17 -26.06 30.27
N LYS A 155 -15.84 -26.72 29.31
CA LYS A 155 -16.68 -27.89 29.57
C LYS A 155 -15.89 -28.99 30.26
N TRP A 156 -14.69 -29.28 29.77
CA TRP A 156 -13.82 -30.30 30.35
C TRP A 156 -13.25 -29.93 31.72
N HIS A 157 -13.11 -28.63 32.02
CA HIS A 157 -12.76 -28.18 33.36
C HIS A 157 -13.93 -28.33 34.35
N SER A 158 -15.15 -27.96 33.94
CA SER A 158 -16.36 -28.03 34.77
C SER A 158 -16.90 -29.45 34.94
N ASP A 159 -16.82 -30.25 33.89
CA ASP A 159 -17.20 -31.66 33.85
C ASP A 159 -16.08 -32.50 33.22
N PRO A 160 -15.06 -32.87 34.02
CA PRO A 160 -13.94 -33.66 33.54
C PRO A 160 -14.31 -35.07 33.07
N ALA A 161 -15.47 -35.60 33.49
CA ALA A 161 -15.92 -36.92 33.05
C ALA A 161 -16.31 -36.92 31.57
N SER A 162 -16.77 -35.79 31.04
CA SER A 162 -17.06 -35.62 29.60
C SER A 162 -15.82 -35.72 28.69
N MET A 163 -14.60 -35.69 29.24
CA MET A 163 -13.39 -36.03 28.48
C MET A 163 -13.34 -37.52 28.10
N LEU A 164 -14.10 -38.37 28.78
CA LEU A 164 -14.10 -39.83 28.65
C LEU A 164 -15.30 -40.35 27.85
N ASP A 165 -16.12 -39.46 27.28
CA ASP A 165 -17.25 -39.84 26.43
C ASP A 165 -16.73 -40.62 25.21
N GLY A 166 -17.10 -41.90 25.11
CA GLY A 166 -16.61 -42.83 24.08
C GLY A 166 -15.30 -43.55 24.40
N GLY A 167 -14.70 -43.30 25.58
CA GLY A 167 -13.45 -43.93 26.02
C GLY A 167 -13.61 -45.32 26.66
N GLY A 168 -12.62 -46.18 26.43
CA GLY A 168 -12.48 -47.51 27.02
C GLY A 168 -12.06 -47.50 28.49
N TRP A 169 -12.07 -48.68 29.12
CA TRP A 169 -11.82 -48.84 30.56
C TRP A 169 -10.39 -48.40 30.97
N CYS A 170 -9.37 -48.62 30.12
CA CYS A 170 -8.00 -48.18 30.38
C CYS A 170 -7.87 -46.65 30.48
N GLU A 171 -8.57 -45.90 29.62
CA GLU A 171 -8.55 -44.43 29.60
C GLU A 171 -9.24 -43.85 30.83
N LYS A 172 -10.32 -44.49 31.28
CA LYS A 172 -11.02 -44.15 32.54
C LYS A 172 -10.12 -44.37 33.77
N LEU A 173 -9.36 -45.47 33.79
CA LEU A 173 -8.37 -45.75 34.85
C LEU A 173 -7.22 -44.75 34.83
N PHE A 174 -6.65 -44.47 33.67
CA PHE A 174 -5.61 -43.44 33.52
C PHE A 174 -6.09 -42.08 34.03
N PHE A 175 -7.31 -41.69 33.65
CA PHE A 175 -7.93 -40.45 34.12
C PHE A 175 -8.08 -40.43 35.65
N LEU A 176 -8.50 -41.52 36.28
CA LEU A 176 -8.61 -41.61 37.74
C LEU A 176 -7.26 -41.35 38.44
N PHE A 177 -6.17 -41.94 37.93
CA PHE A 177 -4.84 -41.76 38.51
C PHE A 177 -4.25 -40.36 38.27
N HIS A 178 -4.55 -39.75 37.12
CA HIS A 178 -3.96 -38.45 36.72
C HIS A 178 -4.92 -37.26 36.79
N ARG A 179 -6.12 -37.43 37.36
CA ARG A 179 -7.22 -36.45 37.36
C ARG A 179 -6.78 -35.03 37.72
N LYS A 180 -5.99 -34.87 38.78
CA LYS A 180 -5.53 -33.54 39.23
C LYS A 180 -4.68 -32.84 38.17
N GLN A 181 -3.75 -33.56 37.53
CA GLN A 181 -2.91 -33.01 36.47
C GLN A 181 -3.73 -32.70 35.21
N ILE A 182 -4.67 -33.58 34.86
CA ILE A 182 -5.55 -33.40 33.69
C ILE A 182 -6.45 -32.17 33.88
N MET A 183 -7.05 -31.99 35.06
CA MET A 183 -7.88 -30.81 35.36
C MET A 183 -7.07 -29.51 35.39
N ALA A 184 -5.84 -29.54 35.94
CA ALA A 184 -4.95 -28.38 35.91
C ALA A 184 -4.55 -28.02 34.47
N GLY A 185 -4.27 -29.01 33.64
CA GLY A 185 -4.00 -28.82 32.21
C GLY A 185 -5.20 -28.25 31.46
N ALA A 186 -6.41 -28.77 31.70
CA ALA A 186 -7.64 -28.26 31.10
C ALA A 186 -7.91 -26.81 31.50
N ARG A 187 -7.72 -26.46 32.78
CA ARG A 187 -7.83 -25.09 33.28
C ARG A 187 -6.84 -24.16 32.59
N SER A 188 -5.55 -24.55 32.54
CA SER A 188 -4.51 -23.74 31.89
C SER A 188 -4.82 -23.52 30.40
N LYS A 189 -5.33 -24.54 29.70
CA LYS A 189 -5.74 -24.41 28.30
C LYS A 189 -6.99 -23.54 28.12
N ALA A 190 -7.96 -23.62 29.03
CA ALA A 190 -9.12 -22.72 29.03
C ALA A 190 -8.69 -21.25 29.24
N GLU A 191 -7.76 -21.00 30.17
CA GLU A 191 -7.21 -19.65 30.42
C GLU A 191 -6.45 -19.12 29.19
N ALA A 192 -5.63 -19.95 28.54
CA ALA A 192 -4.94 -19.59 27.31
C ALA A 192 -5.90 -19.34 26.13
N ALA A 193 -6.89 -20.22 25.93
CA ALA A 193 -7.91 -20.06 24.90
C ALA A 193 -8.76 -18.80 25.12
N ARG A 194 -9.07 -18.46 26.38
CA ARG A 194 -9.76 -17.22 26.74
C ARG A 194 -8.96 -15.98 26.36
N ALA A 195 -7.67 -15.94 26.71
CA ALA A 195 -6.81 -14.82 26.36
C ALA A 195 -6.69 -14.64 24.83
N ARG A 196 -6.59 -15.76 24.10
CA ARG A 196 -6.58 -15.76 22.64
C ARG A 196 -7.92 -15.30 22.06
N LEU A 197 -9.04 -15.75 22.62
CA LEU A 197 -10.38 -15.36 22.17
C LEU A 197 -10.57 -13.85 22.24
N THR A 198 -10.16 -13.21 23.34
CA THR A 198 -10.22 -11.75 23.47
C THR A 198 -9.45 -11.04 22.35
N LEU A 199 -8.24 -11.52 22.02
CA LEU A 199 -7.44 -10.95 20.93
C LEU A 199 -8.10 -11.17 19.57
N ASP A 200 -8.63 -12.36 19.32
CA ASP A 200 -9.32 -12.69 18.06
C ASP A 200 -10.59 -11.85 17.89
N GLU A 201 -11.38 -11.66 18.94
CA GLU A 201 -12.57 -10.80 18.96
C GLU A 201 -12.20 -9.33 18.65
N GLU A 202 -11.12 -8.81 19.25
CA GLU A 202 -10.64 -7.46 18.94
C GLU A 202 -10.19 -7.32 17.47
N MET A 203 -9.49 -8.32 16.94
CA MET A 203 -9.05 -8.33 15.54
C MET A 203 -10.25 -8.40 14.58
N ALA A 204 -11.23 -9.24 14.88
CA ALA A 204 -12.46 -9.36 14.09
C ALA A 204 -13.28 -8.06 14.14
N ALA A 205 -13.40 -7.42 15.31
CA ALA A 205 -14.05 -6.12 15.45
C ALA A 205 -13.34 -5.04 14.61
N LYS A 206 -12.00 -4.96 14.69
CA LYS A 206 -11.21 -4.02 13.87
C LYS A 206 -11.38 -4.27 12.37
N ALA A 207 -11.33 -5.54 11.94
CA ALA A 207 -11.53 -5.91 10.55
C ALA A 207 -12.95 -5.57 10.06
N GLY A 208 -13.96 -5.85 10.87
CA GLY A 208 -15.36 -5.54 10.61
C GLY A 208 -15.61 -4.04 10.50
N ASP A 209 -15.06 -3.25 11.43
CA ASP A 209 -15.13 -1.79 11.39
C ASP A 209 -14.47 -1.21 10.15
N LYS A 210 -13.30 -1.73 9.75
CA LYS A 210 -12.61 -1.28 8.54
C LYS A 210 -13.42 -1.57 7.28
N LEU A 211 -14.02 -2.77 7.18
CA LEU A 211 -14.89 -3.15 6.07
C LEU A 211 -16.18 -2.31 6.04
N ARG A 212 -16.78 -2.05 7.20
CA ARG A 212 -17.97 -1.19 7.33
C ARG A 212 -17.68 0.23 6.84
N LYS A 213 -16.62 0.87 7.35
CA LYS A 213 -16.19 2.21 6.91
C LYS A 213 -15.90 2.25 5.41
N TYR A 214 -15.27 1.20 4.86
CA TYR A 214 -15.04 1.11 3.41
C TYR A 214 -16.37 1.09 2.62
N LYS A 215 -17.37 0.33 3.08
CA LYS A 215 -18.70 0.29 2.44
C LYS A 215 -19.42 1.64 2.50
N GLU A 216 -19.27 2.38 3.59
CA GLU A 216 -19.84 3.73 3.75
C GLU A 216 -19.27 4.71 2.71
N VAL A 217 -17.98 4.60 2.36
CA VAL A 217 -17.32 5.50 1.39
C VAL A 217 -17.27 4.96 -0.04
N GLN A 218 -17.81 3.76 -0.29
CA GLN A 218 -17.64 3.04 -1.56
C GLN A 218 -18.18 3.84 -2.76
N GLN A 219 -19.31 4.52 -2.59
CA GLN A 219 -19.90 5.35 -3.65
C GLN A 219 -19.02 6.56 -3.99
N GLU A 220 -18.39 7.17 -2.99
CA GLU A 220 -17.50 8.30 -3.20
C GLU A 220 -16.16 7.86 -3.81
N LEU A 221 -15.62 6.73 -3.36
CA LEU A 221 -14.48 6.07 -4.02
C LEU A 221 -14.78 5.75 -5.49
N LYS A 222 -16.04 5.45 -5.82
CA LYS A 222 -16.45 5.29 -7.22
C LYS A 222 -16.37 6.58 -8.02
N ARG A 223 -16.96 7.65 -7.51
CA ARG A 223 -16.92 8.97 -8.16
C ARG A 223 -15.49 9.49 -8.34
N LYS A 224 -14.66 9.37 -7.31
CA LYS A 224 -13.25 9.78 -7.35
C LYS A 224 -12.49 8.97 -8.40
N TYR A 225 -12.69 7.66 -8.46
CA TYR A 225 -12.08 6.84 -9.53
C TYR A 225 -12.53 7.28 -10.91
N ASP A 226 -13.83 7.47 -11.15
CA ASP A 226 -14.35 7.84 -12.47
C ASP A 226 -13.74 9.18 -12.94
N PHE A 227 -13.56 10.14 -12.01
CA PHE A 227 -12.83 11.38 -12.27
C PHE A 227 -11.37 11.12 -12.67
N TRP A 228 -10.63 10.37 -11.85
CA TRP A 228 -9.20 10.11 -12.09
C TRP A 228 -8.98 9.25 -13.35
N GLU A 229 -9.85 8.31 -13.63
CA GLU A 229 -9.85 7.53 -14.87
C GLU A 229 -10.08 8.44 -16.08
N GLY A 230 -11.09 9.31 -16.03
CA GLY A 230 -11.34 10.29 -17.09
C GLY A 230 -10.14 11.22 -17.31
N TYR A 231 -9.47 11.62 -16.23
CA TYR A 231 -8.25 12.43 -16.30
C TYR A 231 -7.08 11.66 -16.92
N PHE A 232 -6.70 10.51 -16.37
CA PHE A 232 -5.51 9.78 -16.82
C PHE A 232 -5.72 9.08 -18.17
N VAL A 233 -6.81 8.35 -18.33
CA VAL A 233 -7.08 7.57 -19.54
C VAL A 233 -7.66 8.46 -20.64
N GLY A 234 -8.62 9.33 -20.28
CA GLY A 234 -9.30 10.19 -21.24
C GLY A 234 -8.47 11.40 -21.68
N LYS A 235 -8.00 12.22 -20.72
CA LYS A 235 -7.25 13.45 -21.02
C LYS A 235 -5.78 13.17 -21.34
N LEU A 236 -5.10 12.34 -20.55
CA LEU A 236 -3.65 12.12 -20.67
C LEU A 236 -3.26 10.90 -21.53
N GLY A 237 -4.21 10.05 -21.92
CA GLY A 237 -3.95 8.89 -22.80
C GLY A 237 -3.22 7.72 -22.15
N TYR A 238 -3.32 7.55 -20.82
CA TYR A 238 -2.69 6.43 -20.11
C TYR A 238 -3.34 5.09 -20.49
N ARG A 239 -2.54 4.03 -20.55
CA ARG A 239 -3.02 2.67 -20.83
C ARG A 239 -3.55 2.01 -19.56
N LYS A 240 -4.71 1.37 -19.65
CA LYS A 240 -5.24 0.54 -18.56
C LYS A 240 -4.39 -0.71 -18.38
N SER A 241 -3.92 -0.92 -17.16
CA SER A 241 -3.13 -2.10 -16.79
C SER A 241 -4.08 -3.27 -16.53
N GLY A 242 -3.86 -4.42 -17.17
CA GLY A 242 -4.67 -5.63 -16.94
C GLY A 242 -5.80 -5.89 -17.95
N GLN A 243 -5.91 -5.08 -19.00
CA GLN A 243 -6.58 -5.52 -20.23
C GLN A 243 -5.53 -6.23 -21.10
N GLN A 244 -5.51 -7.56 -21.04
CA GLN A 244 -4.92 -8.34 -22.13
C GLN A 244 -5.71 -7.99 -23.40
N GLN A 245 -5.00 -7.57 -24.46
CA GLN A 245 -5.49 -7.75 -25.82
C GLN A 245 -5.51 -9.24 -26.14
#